data_AF-M3D217-F1
#
_entry.id   AF-M3D217-F1
#
_cell.length_a   1.000
_cell.length_b   1.000
_cell.length_c   1.000
_cell.angle_alpha   90.00
_cell.angle_beta   90.00
_cell.angle_gamma   90.00
#
_symmetry.space_group_name_H-M   'P 1'
#
loop_
_entity.id
_entity.type
_entity.pdbx_description
1 polymer ?
#
loop_
_entity_poly.entity_id
_entity_poly.type
_entity_poly.pdbx_seq_one_letter_code
_entity_poly.pdbx_strand_id
1 'polypeptide(L)'
;MADTQQATQDAQLVGEADEPAWEEKQYKEALAHLERLQEQIDGMRRTIPSMIEPMARPVPGKDKARLVLQMKTAAVQAVDEVQALRNNWNSGKTQALITKSRESFQKDGDLSKAADISRYGWAEDVNMD
;
A
#
# COMPACT_ATOMS: atom_id res chain seq x y z
N MET A 1 -25.94 5.34 -55.56
CA MET A 1 -24.98 4.40 -54.95
C MET A 1 -23.66 5.14 -54.73
N ALA A 2 -23.57 5.96 -53.68
CA ALA A 2 -22.32 6.62 -53.29
C ALA A 2 -22.33 7.24 -51.87
N ASP A 3 -23.36 7.01 -51.02
CA ASP A 3 -23.56 7.84 -49.81
C ASP A 3 -23.71 7.05 -48.49
N THR A 4 -23.30 5.78 -48.45
CA THR A 4 -23.44 4.99 -47.21
C THR A 4 -22.20 4.17 -46.85
N GLN A 5 -21.09 4.36 -47.56
CA GLN A 5 -19.79 3.80 -47.19
C GLN A 5 -18.91 4.77 -46.37
N GLN A 6 -19.32 6.03 -46.22
CA GLN A 6 -18.60 7.01 -45.40
C GLN A 6 -19.02 7.02 -43.92
N ALA A 7 -20.22 6.52 -43.59
CA ALA A 7 -20.69 6.49 -42.19
C ALA A 7 -20.01 5.41 -41.33
N THR A 8 -19.25 4.50 -41.93
CA THR A 8 -18.57 3.40 -41.21
C THR A 8 -17.09 3.71 -40.92
N GLN A 9 -16.56 4.84 -41.39
CA GLN A 9 -15.15 5.20 -41.21
C GLN A 9 -14.91 6.14 -40.03
N ASP A 10 -15.96 6.86 -39.57
CA ASP A 10 -15.87 7.75 -38.40
C ASP A 10 -16.05 7.03 -37.05
N ALA A 11 -16.38 5.74 -37.06
CA ALA A 11 -16.60 4.94 -35.85
C ALA A 11 -15.32 4.28 -35.30
N GLN A 12 -14.15 4.53 -35.89
CA GLN A 12 -12.93 3.74 -35.61
C GLN A 12 -11.68 4.56 -35.30
N LEU A 13 -11.85 5.83 -34.88
CA LEU A 13 -10.77 6.69 -34.37
C LEU A 13 -11.10 7.34 -33.02
N VAL A 14 -11.93 6.72 -32.19
CA VAL A 14 -11.92 7.00 -30.75
C VAL A 14 -10.91 6.03 -30.13
N GLY A 15 -9.63 6.28 -30.43
CA GLY A 15 -8.53 5.68 -29.70
C GLY A 15 -8.72 5.96 -28.22
N GLU A 16 -8.46 4.93 -27.41
CA GLU A 16 -8.43 4.93 -25.94
C GLU A 16 -8.29 6.34 -25.39
N ALA A 17 -9.36 6.86 -24.80
CA ALA A 17 -9.27 8.03 -23.95
C ALA A 17 -8.33 7.63 -22.80
N ASP A 18 -7.04 7.90 -23.00
CA ASP A 18 -6.02 7.83 -21.98
C ASP A 18 -6.56 8.69 -20.82
N GLU A 19 -6.89 8.05 -19.70
CA GLU A 19 -7.18 8.79 -18.49
C GLU A 19 -6.07 9.82 -18.30
N PRO A 20 -6.40 11.09 -17.96
CA PRO A 20 -5.38 12.10 -17.79
C PRO A 20 -4.30 11.57 -16.85
N ALA A 21 -3.05 11.65 -17.31
CA ALA A 21 -1.91 11.28 -16.50
C ALA A 21 -2.01 11.99 -15.15
N TRP A 22 -1.72 11.28 -14.07
CA TRP A 22 -1.73 11.90 -12.76
C TRP A 22 -0.70 13.02 -12.71
N GLU A 23 -1.02 14.06 -11.94
CA GLU A 23 -0.04 15.11 -11.63
C GLU A 23 1.04 14.55 -10.70
N GLU A 24 2.24 15.15 -10.72
CA GLU A 24 3.37 14.73 -9.88
C GLU A 24 2.97 14.59 -8.40
N LYS A 25 2.17 15.54 -7.89
CA LYS A 25 1.66 15.52 -6.52
C LYS A 25 0.84 14.26 -6.22
N GLN A 26 0.00 13.81 -7.15
CA GLN A 26 -0.83 12.62 -6.97
C GLN A 26 0.03 11.34 -6.92
N TYR A 27 1.10 11.29 -7.71
CA TYR A 27 2.07 10.18 -7.63
C TYR A 27 2.81 10.17 -6.30
N LYS A 28 3.27 11.33 -5.79
CA LYS A 28 3.91 11.44 -4.47
C LYS A 28 2.97 11.00 -3.35
N GLU A 29 1.72 11.46 -3.35
CA GLU A 29 0.71 11.05 -2.38
C GLU A 29 0.41 9.55 -2.43
N ALA A 30 0.43 8.95 -3.61
CA ALA A 30 0.26 7.52 -3.81
C ALA A 30 1.45 6.72 -3.27
N LEU A 31 2.68 7.16 -3.53
CA LEU A 31 3.89 6.54 -3.00
C LEU A 31 3.93 6.62 -1.46
N ALA A 32 3.60 7.79 -0.90
CA ALA A 32 3.44 7.97 0.55
C ALA A 32 2.37 7.03 1.15
N HIS A 33 1.28 6.77 0.42
CA HIS A 33 0.25 5.84 0.87
C HIS A 33 0.72 4.38 0.86
N LEU A 34 1.49 3.98 -0.16
CA LEU A 34 2.11 2.64 -0.23
C LEU A 34 3.17 2.45 0.86
N GLU A 35 3.95 3.48 1.14
CA GLU A 35 4.94 3.46 2.23
C GLU A 35 4.27 3.20 3.58
N ARG A 36 3.20 3.94 3.92
CA ARG A 36 2.44 3.72 5.16
C ARG A 36 1.82 2.31 5.25
N LEU A 37 1.35 1.75 4.13
CA LEU A 37 0.87 0.37 4.08
C LEU A 37 2.01 -0.63 4.36
N GLN A 38 3.20 -0.35 3.84
CA GLN A 38 4.37 -1.18 4.10
C GLN A 38 4.81 -1.10 5.57
N GLU A 39 4.77 0.07 6.19
CA GLU A 39 5.02 0.23 7.63
C GLU A 39 4.04 -0.57 8.49
N GLN A 40 2.75 -0.60 8.13
CA GLN A 40 1.74 -1.43 8.81
C GLN A 40 2.08 -2.92 8.72
N ILE A 41 2.55 -3.40 7.56
CA ILE A 41 2.98 -4.79 7.36
C ILE A 41 4.23 -5.09 8.19
N ASP A 42 5.22 -4.21 8.16
CA ASP A 42 6.47 -4.38 8.90
C ASP A 42 6.27 -4.29 10.43
N GLY A 43 5.29 -3.50 10.89
CA GLY A 43 4.82 -3.49 12.27
C GLY A 43 4.31 -4.87 12.72
N MET A 44 3.38 -5.46 11.96
CA MET A 44 2.81 -6.77 12.32
C MET A 44 3.85 -7.91 12.31
N ARG A 45 4.88 -7.82 11.45
CA ARG A 45 5.99 -8.78 11.46
C ARG A 45 6.74 -8.80 12.79
N ARG A 46 6.72 -7.69 13.53
CA ARG A 46 7.38 -7.55 14.85
C ARG A 46 6.50 -8.01 16.01
N THR A 47 5.19 -8.17 15.79
CA THR A 47 4.24 -8.55 16.84
C THR A 47 4.55 -9.91 17.45
N ILE A 48 4.73 -10.97 16.64
CA ILE A 48 5.07 -12.31 17.17
C ILE A 48 6.38 -12.28 17.97
N PRO A 49 7.49 -11.71 17.45
CA PRO A 49 8.71 -11.49 18.23
C PRO A 49 8.46 -10.77 19.57
N SER A 50 7.68 -9.69 19.58
CA SER A 50 7.38 -8.92 20.80
C SER A 50 6.57 -9.70 21.85
N MET A 51 5.72 -10.64 21.42
CA MET A 51 4.94 -11.50 22.31
C MET A 51 5.81 -12.55 23.00
N ILE A 52 6.77 -13.13 22.27
CA ILE A 52 7.58 -14.26 22.75
C ILE A 52 8.88 -13.83 23.44
N GLU A 53 9.43 -12.68 23.09
CA GLU A 53 10.70 -12.18 23.63
C GLU A 53 10.71 -12.07 25.18
N PRO A 54 9.65 -11.55 25.84
CA PRO A 54 9.58 -11.52 27.30
C PRO A 54 9.60 -12.92 27.95
N MET A 55 9.14 -13.95 27.22
CA MET A 55 9.13 -15.33 27.67
C MET A 55 10.50 -16.01 27.48
N ALA A 56 11.21 -15.65 26.40
CA ALA A 56 12.51 -16.21 26.05
C ALA A 56 13.66 -15.79 26.99
N ARG A 57 13.54 -14.65 27.69
CA ARG A 57 14.58 -14.19 28.63
C ARG A 57 14.46 -14.88 30.00
N PRO A 58 15.53 -15.52 30.50
CA PRO A 58 15.58 -15.97 31.89
C PRO A 58 15.78 -14.75 32.79
N VAL A 59 14.77 -14.41 33.60
CA VAL A 59 14.86 -13.33 34.58
C VAL A 59 14.44 -13.89 35.94
N PRO A 60 15.31 -13.87 36.96
CA PRO A 60 14.95 -14.29 38.32
C PRO A 60 13.81 -13.42 38.88
N GLY A 61 12.84 -14.03 39.56
CA GLY A 61 11.79 -13.27 40.29
C GLY A 61 10.62 -12.75 39.44
N LYS A 62 10.30 -13.38 38.31
CA LYS A 62 9.18 -12.98 37.43
C LYS A 62 7.86 -12.88 38.20
N ASP A 63 7.32 -11.67 38.27
CA ASP A 63 5.89 -11.45 38.48
C ASP A 63 5.14 -11.99 37.24
N LYS A 64 4.63 -13.21 37.39
CA LYS A 64 3.88 -13.91 36.34
C LYS A 64 2.66 -13.09 35.88
N ALA A 65 2.06 -12.29 36.76
CA ALA A 65 0.91 -11.45 36.41
C ALA A 65 1.32 -10.35 35.42
N ARG A 66 2.49 -9.72 35.62
CA ARG A 66 3.03 -8.72 34.69
C ARG A 66 3.32 -9.29 33.31
N LEU A 67 3.82 -10.53 33.20
CA LEU A 67 4.06 -11.18 31.91
C LEU A 67 2.76 -11.49 31.16
N VAL A 68 1.76 -12.03 31.87
CA VAL A 68 0.44 -12.29 31.28
C VAL A 68 -0.21 -11.00 30.81
N LEU A 69 -0.08 -9.90 31.57
CA LEU A 69 -0.56 -8.59 31.16
C LEU A 69 0.12 -8.09 29.88
N GLN A 70 1.46 -8.16 29.80
CA GLN A 70 2.21 -7.76 28.61
C GLN A 70 1.81 -8.59 27.37
N MET A 71 1.66 -9.90 27.53
CA MET A 71 1.22 -10.78 26.45
C MET A 71 -0.20 -10.43 25.99
N LYS A 72 -1.12 -10.17 26.92
CA LYS A 72 -2.49 -9.76 26.59
C LYS A 72 -2.50 -8.43 25.84
N THR A 73 -1.75 -7.45 26.29
CA THR A 73 -1.63 -6.14 25.62
C THR A 73 -1.09 -6.30 24.20
N ALA A 74 0.00 -7.05 24.03
CA ALA A 74 0.57 -7.32 22.71
C ALA A 74 -0.41 -8.06 21.78
N ALA A 75 -1.16 -9.02 22.31
CA ALA A 75 -2.19 -9.74 21.53
C ALA A 75 -3.36 -8.84 21.10
N VAL A 76 -3.83 -7.94 21.97
CA VAL A 76 -4.89 -6.98 21.62
C VAL A 76 -4.39 -6.02 20.54
N GLN A 77 -3.19 -5.45 20.74
CA GLN A 77 -2.57 -4.55 19.76
C GLN A 77 -2.40 -5.22 18.40
N ALA A 78 -2.00 -6.51 18.37
CA ALA A 78 -1.91 -7.29 17.14
C ALA A 78 -3.24 -7.35 16.37
N VAL A 79 -4.34 -7.60 17.08
CA VAL A 79 -5.67 -7.70 16.48
C VAL A 79 -6.09 -6.34 15.92
N ASP A 80 -5.85 -5.27 16.66
CA ASP A 80 -6.15 -3.91 16.21
C ASP A 80 -5.34 -3.53 14.97
N GLU A 81 -4.04 -3.85 14.93
CA GLU A 81 -3.16 -3.63 13.77
C GLU A 81 -3.62 -4.41 12.53
N VAL A 82 -4.01 -5.68 12.69
CA VAL A 82 -4.56 -6.50 11.59
C VAL A 82 -5.87 -5.91 11.07
N GLN A 83 -6.75 -5.45 11.96
CA GLN A 83 -8.02 -4.84 11.57
C GLN A 83 -7.78 -3.50 10.85
N ALA A 84 -6.84 -2.68 11.33
CA ALA A 84 -6.44 -1.44 10.70
C ALA A 84 -5.87 -1.67 9.30
N LEU A 85 -4.95 -2.64 9.13
CA LEU A 85 -4.45 -3.01 7.80
C LEU A 85 -5.60 -3.47 6.91
N ARG A 86 -6.47 -4.36 7.40
CA ARG A 86 -7.61 -4.85 6.59
C ARG A 86 -8.48 -3.70 6.11
N ASN A 87 -8.79 -2.75 6.98
CA ASN A 87 -9.61 -1.58 6.62
C ASN A 87 -8.89 -0.70 5.58
N ASN A 88 -7.60 -0.44 5.78
CA ASN A 88 -6.81 0.38 4.86
C ASN A 88 -6.62 -0.30 3.50
N TRP A 89 -6.32 -1.60 3.50
CA TRP A 89 -6.15 -2.42 2.31
C TRP A 89 -7.43 -2.45 1.45
N ASN A 90 -8.59 -2.63 2.09
CA ASN A 90 -9.88 -2.66 1.40
C ASN A 90 -10.47 -1.28 1.12
N SER A 91 -9.78 -0.20 1.50
CA SER A 91 -10.26 1.15 1.21
C SER A 91 -10.28 1.41 -0.30
N GLY A 92 -11.23 2.23 -0.75
CA GLY A 92 -11.34 2.61 -2.16
C GLY A 92 -10.05 3.26 -2.69
N LYS A 93 -9.36 4.05 -1.85
CA LYS A 93 -8.06 4.66 -2.20
C LYS A 93 -7.00 3.60 -2.50
N THR A 94 -6.83 2.62 -1.63
CA THR A 94 -5.83 1.55 -1.83
C THR A 94 -6.18 0.67 -3.03
N GLN A 95 -7.45 0.29 -3.19
CA GLN A 95 -7.88 -0.53 -4.32
C GLN A 95 -7.72 0.21 -5.65
N ALA A 96 -8.08 1.49 -5.73
CA ALA A 96 -7.85 2.31 -6.92
C ALA A 96 -6.36 2.41 -7.26
N LEU A 97 -5.50 2.58 -6.25
CA LEU A 97 -4.05 2.62 -6.45
C LEU A 97 -3.49 1.30 -6.98
N ILE A 98 -3.93 0.16 -6.44
CA ILE A 98 -3.52 -1.17 -6.91
C ILE A 98 -4.01 -1.42 -8.35
N THR A 99 -5.22 -0.97 -8.69
CA THR A 99 -5.75 -1.07 -10.05
C THR A 99 -4.89 -0.24 -11.01
N LYS A 100 -4.64 1.04 -10.69
CA LYS A 100 -3.84 1.92 -11.54
C LYS A 100 -2.40 1.45 -11.70
N SER A 101 -1.79 0.88 -10.66
CA SER A 101 -0.44 0.33 -10.75
C SER A 101 -0.37 -0.90 -11.67
N ARG A 102 -1.41 -1.75 -11.67
CA ARG A 102 -1.53 -2.87 -12.61
C ARG A 102 -1.72 -2.38 -14.05
N GLU A 103 -2.59 -1.41 -14.26
CA GLU A 103 -2.81 -0.81 -15.58
C GLU A 103 -1.53 -0.15 -16.11
N SER A 104 -0.81 0.57 -15.25
CA SER A 104 0.48 1.18 -15.60
C SER A 104 1.52 0.13 -15.98
N PHE A 105 1.61 -0.97 -15.23
CA PHE A 105 2.52 -2.08 -15.53
C PHE A 105 2.15 -2.84 -16.81
N GLN A 106 0.86 -2.92 -17.15
CA GLN A 106 0.41 -3.51 -18.41
C GLN A 106 0.76 -2.64 -19.62
N LYS A 107 0.73 -1.30 -19.44
CA LYS A 107 1.13 -0.34 -20.48
C LYS A 107 2.66 -0.29 -20.65
N ASP A 108 3.40 -0.24 -19.54
CA ASP A 108 4.86 -0.24 -19.51
C ASP A 108 5.38 -1.20 -18.43
N GLY A 109 5.81 -2.38 -18.87
CA GLY A 109 6.33 -3.43 -17.99
C GLY A 109 7.80 -3.25 -17.60
N ASP A 110 8.48 -2.23 -18.12
CA ASP A 110 9.88 -1.98 -17.80
C ASP A 110 10.03 -1.28 -16.44
N LEU A 111 10.39 -2.08 -15.42
CA LEU A 111 10.66 -1.58 -14.07
C LEU A 111 12.13 -1.21 -13.84
N SER A 112 12.98 -1.21 -14.88
CA SER A 112 14.41 -0.91 -14.73
C SER A 112 14.66 0.45 -14.08
N LYS A 113 13.84 1.46 -14.42
CA LYS A 113 13.91 2.82 -13.86
C LYS A 113 13.47 2.90 -12.40
N ALA A 114 12.72 1.92 -11.90
CA ALA A 114 12.30 1.90 -10.50
C ALA A 114 13.47 1.65 -9.55
N ALA A 115 14.61 1.15 -10.04
CA ALA A 115 15.82 0.97 -9.23
C ALA A 115 16.42 2.29 -8.74
N ASP A 116 16.19 3.38 -9.48
CA ASP A 116 16.71 4.72 -9.15
C ASP A 116 15.74 5.52 -8.25
N ILE A 117 14.54 4.97 -7.99
CA ILE A 117 13.50 5.61 -7.18
C ILE A 117 13.64 5.15 -5.73
N SER A 118 13.65 6.09 -4.79
CA SER A 118 13.70 5.76 -3.35
C SER A 118 12.48 4.93 -2.96
N ARG A 119 12.68 3.87 -2.16
CA ARG A 119 11.58 3.08 -1.60
C ARG A 119 10.87 3.80 -0.45
N TYR A 120 11.56 4.69 0.25
CA TYR A 120 11.10 5.36 1.47
C TYR A 120 11.34 6.88 1.39
N GLY A 121 10.69 7.65 2.27
CA GLY A 121 10.81 9.10 2.36
C GLY A 121 9.64 9.88 1.76
N TRP A 122 8.69 9.20 1.13
CA TRP A 122 7.55 9.85 0.46
C TRP A 122 6.52 10.36 1.47
N ALA A 123 6.36 9.65 2.59
CA ALA A 123 5.44 10.04 3.65
C ALA A 123 5.88 11.35 4.33
N GLU A 124 7.18 11.57 4.48
CA GLU A 124 7.77 12.80 5.01
C GLU A 124 7.67 13.94 4.00
N ASP A 125 8.00 13.69 2.74
CA ASP A 125 7.99 14.71 1.67
C ASP A 125 6.58 15.30 1.48
N VAL A 126 5.54 14.46 1.45
CA VAL A 126 4.14 14.90 1.31
C VAL A 126 3.63 15.71 2.52
N ASN A 127 4.27 15.57 3.68
CA ASN A 127 3.91 16.36 4.87
C ASN A 127 4.65 17.71 4.92
N MET A 128 5.62 17.96 4.04
CA MET A 128 6.41 19.20 3.96
C MET A 128 5.98 20.15 2.82
N ASP A 129 5.24 19.64 1.82
CA ASP A 129 4.60 20.40 0.73
C ASP A 129 3.21 20.96 1.11
#